data_AF-A0A227J3K5-F1
#
_entry.id   AF-A0A227J3K5-F1
#
_cell.length_a   1.000
_cell.length_b   1.000
_cell.length_c   1.000
_cell.angle_alpha   90.00
_cell.angle_beta   90.00
_cell.angle_gamma   90.00
#
_symmetry.space_group_name_H-M   'P 1'
#
loop_
_entity.id
_entity.type
_entity.pdbx_description
1 polymer ?
#
loop_
_entity_poly.entity_id
_entity_poly.type
_entity_poly.pdbx_seq_one_letter_code
_entity_poly.pdbx_strand_id
1 'polypeptide(L)'
;ANFELPNSAEAILAFAPQVAVNRGKDQVHEDVIGLRLLCLYGLKGAAAYMEHARVLEQTNNDIYAEYHEIMAWLGTDPEDLGELLDCSMRIGLMNYKVME
;
A
#
# COMPACT_ATOMS: atom_id res chain seq x y z
N ALA A 1 13.06 -0.28 11.92
CA ALA A 1 12.06 -1.33 12.18
C ALA A 1 12.80 -2.61 12.52
N ASN A 2 12.52 -3.23 13.66
CA ASN A 2 13.19 -4.47 14.12
C ASN A 2 12.32 -5.67 13.74
N PHE A 3 12.23 -5.98 12.45
CA PHE A 3 11.49 -7.15 11.96
C PHE A 3 12.49 -8.19 11.44
N GLU A 4 12.52 -9.36 12.08
CA GLU A 4 13.34 -10.49 11.66
C GLU A 4 12.51 -11.43 10.77
N LEU A 5 13.03 -11.71 9.57
CA LEU A 5 12.33 -12.59 8.62
C LEU A 5 12.37 -14.04 9.13
N PRO A 6 11.23 -14.74 9.17
CA PRO A 6 11.19 -16.15 9.54
C PRO A 6 11.97 -17.00 8.53
N ASN A 7 12.74 -17.98 9.04
CA ASN A 7 13.67 -18.81 8.25
C ASN A 7 13.23 -20.28 8.11
N SER A 8 12.03 -20.63 8.56
CA SER A 8 11.41 -21.96 8.40
C SER A 8 9.99 -21.80 7.87
N ALA A 9 9.51 -22.84 7.16
CA ALA A 9 8.15 -22.84 6.63
C ALA A 9 7.11 -22.73 7.75
N GLU A 10 7.36 -23.40 8.89
CA GLU A 10 6.54 -23.36 10.08
C GLU A 10 6.46 -21.94 10.66
N ALA A 11 7.60 -21.23 10.74
CA ALA A 11 7.63 -19.85 11.21
C ALA A 11 6.95 -18.88 10.23
N ILE A 12 7.08 -19.10 8.92
CA ILE A 12 6.36 -18.33 7.89
C ILE A 12 4.85 -18.51 8.06
N LEU A 13 4.37 -19.75 8.21
CA LEU A 13 2.95 -20.04 8.38
C LEU A 13 2.39 -19.44 9.68
N ALA A 14 3.16 -19.50 10.77
CA ALA A 14 2.77 -18.88 12.04
C ALA A 14 2.65 -17.35 11.93
N PHE A 15 3.46 -16.72 11.06
CA PHE A 15 3.44 -15.28 10.85
C PHE A 15 2.42 -14.81 9.79
N ALA A 16 2.04 -15.68 8.85
CA ALA A 16 1.16 -15.35 7.72
C ALA A 16 -0.12 -14.57 8.09
N PRO A 17 -0.84 -14.89 9.19
CA PRO A 17 -2.03 -14.12 9.58
C PRO A 17 -1.74 -12.64 9.89
N GLN A 18 -0.52 -12.32 10.35
CA GLN A 18 -0.12 -10.95 10.69
C GLN A 18 0.21 -10.10 9.46
N VAL A 19 0.50 -10.74 8.32
CA VAL A 19 0.83 -10.08 7.05
C VAL A 19 -0.19 -10.32 5.95
N ALA A 20 -1.32 -10.95 6.29
CA ALA A 20 -2.45 -11.07 5.39
C ALA A 20 -2.88 -9.67 4.93
N VAL A 21 -3.04 -9.48 3.62
CA VAL A 21 -3.44 -8.18 3.05
C VAL A 21 -4.82 -7.71 3.56
N ASN A 22 -5.66 -8.65 3.98
CA ASN A 22 -6.97 -8.44 4.58
C ASN A 22 -6.96 -8.72 6.09
N ARG A 23 -5.82 -8.51 6.78
CA ARG A 23 -5.74 -8.57 8.24
C ARG A 23 -6.83 -7.70 8.85
N GLY A 24 -7.48 -8.22 9.90
CA GLY A 24 -8.56 -7.52 10.58
C GLY A 24 -9.93 -7.63 9.90
N LYS A 25 -10.09 -8.42 8.82
CA LYS A 25 -11.38 -8.56 8.12
C LYS A 25 -12.57 -8.99 8.99
N ASP A 26 -12.31 -9.73 10.07
CA ASP A 26 -13.35 -10.20 10.99
C ASP A 26 -13.60 -9.19 12.13
N GLN A 27 -12.89 -8.05 12.13
CA GLN A 27 -12.90 -7.02 13.18
C GLN A 27 -13.54 -5.70 12.72
N VAL A 28 -13.54 -5.42 11.40
CA VAL A 28 -14.06 -4.18 10.82
C VAL A 28 -15.05 -4.47 9.70
N HIS A 29 -15.80 -3.46 9.26
CA HIS A 29 -16.74 -3.59 8.15
C HIS A 29 -16.02 -3.94 6.84
N GLU A 30 -16.68 -4.72 5.96
CA GLU A 30 -16.09 -5.18 4.71
C GLU A 30 -15.67 -4.03 3.78
N ASP A 31 -16.39 -2.91 3.80
CA ASP A 31 -16.05 -1.70 3.04
C ASP A 31 -14.70 -1.10 3.45
N VAL A 32 -14.36 -1.14 4.75
CA VAL A 32 -13.07 -0.66 5.25
C VAL A 32 -11.95 -1.52 4.69
N ILE A 33 -12.10 -2.86 4.72
CA ILE A 33 -11.15 -3.78 4.11
C ILE A 33 -11.06 -3.56 2.61
N GLY A 34 -12.21 -3.39 1.93
CA GLY A 34 -12.28 -3.12 0.51
C GLY A 34 -11.47 -1.89 0.12
N LEU A 35 -11.63 -0.78 0.84
CA LEU A 35 -10.91 0.45 0.56
C LEU A 35 -9.42 0.38 0.94
N ARG A 36 -9.05 -0.27 2.04
CA ARG A 36 -7.63 -0.54 2.36
C ARG A 36 -6.96 -1.33 1.24
N LEU A 37 -7.62 -2.36 0.73
CA LEU A 37 -7.14 -3.17 -0.39
C LEU A 37 -7.10 -2.36 -1.68
N LEU A 38 -8.11 -1.52 -1.95
CA LEU A 38 -8.11 -0.62 -3.10
C LEU A 38 -6.88 0.30 -3.09
N CYS A 39 -6.57 0.92 -1.94
CA CYS A 39 -5.38 1.74 -1.77
C CYS A 39 -4.10 0.92 -1.99
N LEU A 40 -3.99 -0.25 -1.36
CA LEU A 40 -2.82 -1.12 -1.48
C LEU A 40 -2.55 -1.56 -2.93
N TYR A 41 -3.59 -1.99 -3.64
CA TYR A 41 -3.48 -2.42 -5.04
C TYR A 41 -3.26 -1.23 -5.99
N GLY A 42 -3.82 -0.05 -5.67
CA GLY A 42 -3.53 1.19 -6.36
C GLY A 42 -2.04 1.57 -6.26
N LEU A 43 -1.45 1.48 -5.07
CA LEU A 43 -0.02 1.69 -4.87
C LEU A 43 0.83 0.68 -5.65
N LYS A 44 0.43 -0.60 -5.70
CA LYS A 44 1.14 -1.59 -6.53
C LYS A 44 1.13 -1.22 -8.01
N GLY A 45 0.01 -0.69 -8.51
CA GLY A 45 -0.09 -0.15 -9.86
C GLY A 45 0.84 1.04 -10.08
N ALA A 46 0.82 2.02 -9.17
CA ALA A 46 1.72 3.17 -9.22
C ALA A 46 3.19 2.76 -9.21
N ALA A 47 3.58 1.82 -8.35
CA ALA A 47 4.93 1.31 -8.28
C ALA A 47 5.40 0.67 -9.61
N ALA A 48 4.50 0.01 -10.34
CA ALA A 48 4.83 -0.54 -11.66
C ALA A 48 5.17 0.56 -12.66
N TYR A 49 4.39 1.64 -12.71
CA TYR A 49 4.69 2.78 -13.57
C TYR A 49 5.94 3.55 -13.10
N MET A 50 6.17 3.64 -11.78
CA MET A 50 7.37 4.26 -11.22
C MET A 50 8.63 3.48 -11.62
N GLU A 51 8.54 2.15 -11.67
CA GLU A 51 9.62 1.31 -12.18
C GLU A 51 9.84 1.53 -13.68
N HIS A 52 8.77 1.61 -14.48
CA HIS A 52 8.88 1.92 -15.91
C HIS A 52 9.54 3.27 -16.16
N ALA A 53 9.16 4.32 -15.42
CA ALA A 53 9.80 5.63 -15.47
C ALA A 53 11.28 5.54 -15.08
N ARG A 54 11.61 4.82 -14.00
CA ARG A 54 12.99 4.64 -13.55
C ARG A 54 13.87 3.93 -14.58
N VAL A 55 13.35 2.93 -15.29
CA VAL A 55 14.06 2.25 -16.39
C VAL A 55 14.41 3.23 -17.53
N LEU A 56 13.63 4.31 -17.69
CA LEU A 56 13.90 5.41 -18.63
C LEU A 56 14.69 6.56 -18.00
N GLU A 57 15.30 6.35 -16.83
CA GLU A 57 16.04 7.36 -16.04
C GLU A 57 15.19 8.55 -15.57
N GLN A 58 13.87 8.42 -15.58
CA GLN A 58 12.93 9.43 -15.09
C GLN A 58 12.56 9.13 -13.64
N THR A 59 12.89 10.05 -12.73
CA THR A 59 12.57 9.93 -11.31
C THR A 59 12.10 11.27 -10.74
N ASN A 60 11.23 11.21 -9.73
CA ASN A 60 10.73 12.40 -9.05
C ASN A 60 10.65 12.12 -7.54
N ASN A 61 11.41 12.88 -6.75
CA ASN A 61 11.49 12.72 -5.30
C ASN A 61 10.16 13.04 -4.59
N ASP A 62 9.36 13.96 -5.13
CA ASP A 62 8.06 14.31 -4.54
C ASP A 62 7.07 13.15 -4.66
N ILE A 63 7.10 12.43 -5.79
CA ILE A 63 6.32 11.20 -5.99
C ILE A 63 6.77 10.11 -5.01
N TYR A 64 8.09 9.93 -4.83
CA TYR A 64 8.61 8.96 -3.86
C TYR A 64 8.22 9.30 -2.43
N ALA A 65 8.27 10.58 -2.06
CA ALA A 65 7.85 11.04 -0.74
C ALA A 65 6.35 10.76 -0.52
N GLU A 66 5.49 11.13 -1.47
CA GLU A 66 4.05 10.87 -1.42
C GLU A 66 3.73 9.37 -1.35
N TYR A 67 4.39 8.55 -2.17
CA TYR A 67 4.22 7.09 -2.17
C TYR A 67 4.56 6.47 -0.80
N HIS A 68 5.69 6.87 -0.21
CA HIS A 68 6.11 6.36 1.10
C HIS A 68 5.24 6.88 2.24
N GLU A 69 4.74 8.12 2.17
CA GLU A 69 3.79 8.66 3.13
C GLU A 69 2.49 7.84 3.15
N ILE A 70 1.91 7.57 1.98
CA ILE A 70 0.69 6.77 1.86
C ILE A 70 0.92 5.34 2.36
N MET A 71 2.06 4.73 2.02
CA MET A 71 2.42 3.41 2.56
C MET A 71 2.50 3.40 4.09
N ALA A 72 3.11 4.41 4.69
CA ALA A 72 3.25 4.52 6.12
C ALA A 72 1.88 4.69 6.81
N TRP A 73 1.02 5.55 6.24
CA TRP A 73 -0.34 5.77 6.73
C TRP A 73 -1.20 4.52 6.61
N LEU A 74 -1.18 3.82 5.47
CA LEU A 74 -1.94 2.58 5.32
C LEU A 74 -1.51 1.50 6.33
N GLY A 75 -0.24 1.52 6.74
CA GLY A 75 0.31 0.66 7.79
C GLY A 75 -0.20 0.93 9.20
N THR A 76 -0.92 2.03 9.44
CA THR A 76 -1.58 2.32 10.73
C THR A 76 -2.99 1.72 10.83
N ASP A 77 -3.40 0.89 9.87
CA ASP A 77 -4.72 0.27 9.79
C ASP A 77 -5.88 1.31 9.90
N PRO A 78 -5.97 2.31 8.99
CA PRO A 78 -7.02 3.34 9.04
C PRO A 78 -8.42 2.75 8.82
N GLU A 79 -9.44 3.29 9.51
CA GLU A 79 -10.82 2.76 9.47
C GLU A 79 -11.85 3.74 8.90
N ASP A 80 -11.51 5.03 8.81
CA ASP A 80 -12.44 6.04 8.29
C ASP A 80 -12.63 5.89 6.78
N LEU A 81 -13.88 5.69 6.35
CA LEU A 81 -14.23 5.48 4.94
C LEU A 81 -13.94 6.71 4.07
N GLY A 82 -14.12 7.92 4.62
CA GLY A 82 -13.84 9.17 3.91
C GLY A 82 -12.36 9.33 3.64
N GLU A 83 -11.53 9.19 4.68
CA GLU A 83 -10.07 9.25 4.56
C GLU A 83 -9.52 8.18 3.59
N LEU A 84 -10.06 6.96 3.68
CA LEU A 84 -9.70 5.86 2.77
C LEU A 84 -10.09 6.15 1.31
N LEU A 85 -11.28 6.69 1.08
CA LEU A 85 -11.74 7.08 -0.26
C LEU A 85 -10.86 8.20 -0.83
N ASP A 86 -10.61 9.25 -0.04
CA ASP A 86 -9.76 10.37 -0.43
C ASP A 86 -8.33 9.90 -0.73
N CYS A 87 -7.79 8.99 0.09
CA CYS A 87 -6.50 8.36 -0.16
C CYS A 87 -6.48 7.61 -1.49
N SER A 88 -7.53 6.83 -1.81
CA SER A 88 -7.61 6.11 -3.08
C SER A 88 -7.59 7.05 -4.29
N MET A 89 -8.23 8.22 -4.19
CA MET A 89 -8.21 9.24 -5.23
C MET A 89 -6.85 9.92 -5.36
N ARG A 90 -6.20 10.21 -4.23
CA ARG A 90 -4.83 10.73 -4.17
C ARG A 90 -3.84 9.78 -4.85
N ILE A 91 -3.95 8.46 -4.59
CA ILE A 91 -3.14 7.44 -5.26
C ILE A 91 -3.35 7.47 -6.79
N GLY A 92 -4.60 7.60 -7.25
CA GLY A 92 -4.91 7.71 -8.68
C GLY A 92 -4.26 8.93 -9.33
N LEU A 93 -4.29 10.09 -8.66
CA LEU A 93 -3.64 11.31 -9.14
C LEU A 93 -2.12 11.18 -9.16
N MET A 94 -1.53 10.61 -8.11
CA MET A 94 -0.08 10.33 -8.06
C MET A 94 0.33 9.39 -9.20
N ASN A 95 -0.41 8.30 -9.42
CA ASN A 95 -0.16 7.36 -10.52
C ASN A 95 -0.23 8.04 -11.90
N TYR A 96 -1.18 8.95 -12.08
CA TYR A 96 -1.26 9.75 -13.31
C TYR A 96 -0.01 10.60 -13.52
N LYS A 97 0.48 11.31 -12.49
CA LYS A 97 1.74 12.09 -12.56
C LYS A 97 2.99 11.25 -12.85
N VAL A 98 2.99 9.96 -12.50
CA VAL A 98 4.09 9.04 -12.84
C VAL A 98 4.15 8.77 -14.34
N MET A 99 3.00 8.81 -15.03
CA MET A 99 2.88 8.52 -16.47
C MET A 99 3.09 9.76 -17.36
N GLU A 100 3.12 10.97 -16.77
CA GLU A 100 3.43 12.24 -17.45
C GLU A 100 4.93 12.44 -17.65
#